data_AF-A0A7J4TP96-F1
#
_entry.id   AF-A0A7J4TP96-F1
#
_cell.length_a   1.000
_cell.length_b   1.000
_cell.length_c   1.000
_cell.angle_alpha   90.00
_cell.angle_beta   90.00
_cell.angle_gamma   90.00
#
_symmetry.space_group_name_H-M   'P 1'
#
loop_
_entity.id
_entity.type
_entity.pdbx_description
1 polymer ?
#
loop_
_entity_poly.entity_id
_entity_poly.type
_entity_poly.pdbx_seq_one_letter_code
_entity_poly.pdbx_strand_id
1 'polypeptide(L)'
;MDELEHVEFLPEPEDARILSAIDPAAVGFQGAWRAEVTGWAPLQAAPIQRRRRQRALLANGFMFAIFISAMFAIWNSGLLIVELNLPTSEWANETTQLNDASDAGLTGFGVRVCMVDTGIDSTHDALSGVELTFKDLRGAATAPVDYGLIAHGTLMAGILVADGHQTGAAPGISLGVAAALGADDDGGNSGDER
;
A
#
# COMPACT_ATOMS: atom_id res chain seq x y z
N MET A 1 -40.17 5.26 -19.54
CA MET A 1 -40.73 3.93 -19.86
C MET A 1 -41.58 3.45 -18.68
N ASP A 2 -42.47 4.31 -18.16
CA ASP A 2 -43.20 4.07 -16.89
C ASP A 2 -44.71 3.81 -17.09
N GLU A 3 -45.22 3.86 -18.33
CA GLU A 3 -46.67 3.70 -18.58
C GLU A 3 -47.18 2.27 -18.38
N LEU A 4 -46.31 1.25 -18.40
CA LEU A 4 -46.68 -0.17 -18.28
C LEU A 4 -46.46 -0.75 -16.88
N GLU A 5 -46.21 0.09 -15.87
CA GLU A 5 -45.98 -0.39 -14.49
C GLU A 5 -47.27 -0.90 -13.83
N HIS A 6 -48.44 -0.49 -14.34
CA HIS A 6 -49.77 -0.83 -13.82
C HIS A 6 -50.43 -2.03 -14.51
N VAL A 7 -49.71 -2.72 -15.41
CA VAL A 7 -50.24 -3.81 -16.23
C VAL A 7 -49.44 -5.06 -15.95
N GLU A 8 -50.12 -6.18 -15.72
CA GLU A 8 -49.49 -7.48 -15.60
C GLU A 8 -49.45 -8.17 -16.97
N PHE A 9 -48.46 -9.03 -17.19
CA PHE A 9 -48.29 -9.72 -18.47
C PHE A 9 -48.59 -11.20 -18.31
N LEU A 10 -49.47 -11.70 -19.18
CA LEU A 10 -49.87 -13.09 -19.24
C LEU A 10 -49.24 -13.75 -20.47
N PRO A 11 -48.37 -14.76 -20.30
CA PRO A 11 -47.81 -15.51 -21.42
C PRO A 11 -48.85 -16.45 -22.02
N GLU A 12 -48.79 -16.64 -23.33
CA GLU A 12 -49.58 -17.68 -23.98
C GLU A 12 -49.08 -19.09 -23.57
N PRO A 13 -49.97 -20.08 -23.42
CA PRO A 13 -49.57 -21.42 -22.96
C PRO A 13 -48.62 -22.14 -23.92
N GLU A 14 -48.72 -21.86 -25.21
CA GLU A 14 -47.95 -22.50 -26.28
C GLU A 14 -46.65 -21.77 -26.62
N ASP A 15 -46.59 -20.45 -26.47
CA ASP A 15 -45.36 -19.67 -26.60
C ASP A 15 -45.24 -18.61 -25.50
N ALA A 16 -44.36 -18.87 -24.53
CA ALA A 16 -44.11 -17.99 -23.39
C ALA A 16 -43.50 -16.61 -23.76
N ARG A 17 -43.16 -16.39 -25.03
CA ARG A 17 -42.62 -15.11 -25.53
C ARG A 17 -43.71 -14.14 -25.96
N ILE A 18 -44.92 -14.64 -26.27
CA ILE A 18 -46.06 -13.80 -26.61
C ILE A 18 -46.78 -13.42 -25.31
N LEU A 19 -46.87 -12.12 -25.04
CA LEU A 19 -47.39 -11.58 -23.78
C LEU A 19 -48.63 -10.73 -24.04
N SER A 20 -49.73 -11.11 -23.40
CA SER A 20 -50.95 -10.30 -23.35
C SER A 20 -50.91 -9.37 -22.12
N ALA A 21 -51.14 -8.09 -22.35
CA ALA A 21 -51.35 -7.10 -21.31
C ALA A 21 -52.70 -7.35 -20.60
N ILE A 22 -52.68 -7.44 -19.27
CA ILE A 22 -53.89 -7.60 -18.46
C ILE A 22 -53.90 -6.60 -17.29
N ASP A 23 -55.09 -6.16 -16.92
CA ASP A 23 -55.31 -5.40 -15.69
C ASP A 23 -55.06 -6.30 -14.47
N PRO A 24 -54.17 -5.92 -13.53
CA PRO A 24 -53.95 -6.66 -12.29
C PRO A 24 -55.23 -6.91 -11.48
N ALA A 25 -56.23 -6.03 -11.56
CA ALA A 25 -57.51 -6.20 -10.87
C ALA A 25 -58.38 -7.34 -11.45
N ALA A 26 -58.11 -7.78 -12.68
CA ALA A 26 -58.80 -8.89 -13.32
C ALA A 26 -58.18 -10.26 -12.99
N VAL A 27 -57.04 -10.28 -12.27
CA VAL A 27 -56.31 -11.51 -11.94
C VAL A 27 -57.13 -12.36 -10.96
N GLY A 28 -57.45 -13.60 -11.38
CA GLY A 28 -58.19 -14.57 -10.57
C GLY A 28 -59.68 -14.71 -10.92
N PHE A 29 -60.23 -13.84 -11.77
CA PHE A 29 -61.61 -13.99 -12.25
C PHE A 29 -61.67 -14.97 -13.43
N GLN A 30 -62.14 -16.20 -13.16
CA GLN A 30 -62.54 -17.20 -14.16
C GLN A 30 -61.47 -17.61 -15.22
N GLY A 31 -60.27 -18.01 -14.78
CA GLY A 31 -59.21 -18.49 -15.68
C GLY A 31 -59.64 -19.65 -16.60
N ALA A 32 -60.56 -20.50 -16.14
CA ALA A 32 -61.14 -21.58 -16.94
C ALA A 32 -62.01 -21.06 -18.09
N TRP A 33 -62.87 -20.07 -17.84
CA TRP A 33 -63.74 -19.48 -18.86
C TRP A 33 -62.92 -18.75 -19.93
N ARG A 34 -61.90 -18.00 -19.50
CA ARG A 34 -61.00 -17.32 -20.43
C ARG A 34 -60.25 -18.32 -21.31
N ALA A 35 -59.74 -19.42 -20.74
CA ALA A 35 -59.08 -20.46 -21.50
C ALA A 35 -60.01 -21.09 -22.54
N GLU A 36 -61.29 -21.25 -22.23
CA GLU A 36 -62.29 -21.75 -23.18
C GLU A 36 -62.55 -20.77 -24.33
N VAL A 37 -62.75 -19.47 -24.04
CA VAL A 37 -63.03 -18.44 -25.06
C VAL A 37 -61.82 -18.15 -25.97
N THR A 38 -60.62 -18.25 -25.42
CA THR A 38 -59.36 -18.03 -26.15
C THR A 38 -58.90 -19.28 -26.91
N GLY A 39 -59.57 -20.43 -26.75
CA GLY A 39 -59.17 -21.70 -27.36
C GLY A 39 -57.95 -22.36 -26.70
N TRP A 40 -57.53 -21.86 -25.53
CA TRP A 40 -56.41 -22.37 -24.76
C TRP A 40 -56.75 -23.57 -23.88
N ALA A 41 -58.04 -23.88 -23.66
CA ALA A 41 -58.48 -25.01 -22.88
C ALA A 41 -57.89 -26.34 -23.44
N PRO A 42 -57.34 -27.23 -22.58
CA PRO A 42 -57.44 -27.25 -21.11
C PRO A 42 -56.35 -26.47 -20.36
N LEU A 43 -55.43 -25.81 -21.07
CA LEU A 43 -54.30 -25.10 -20.46
C LEU A 43 -54.75 -23.73 -19.93
N GLN A 44 -54.39 -23.44 -18.69
CA GLN A 44 -54.63 -22.13 -18.08
C GLN A 44 -53.31 -21.39 -17.97
N ALA A 45 -53.22 -20.21 -18.58
CA ALA A 45 -52.07 -19.34 -18.45
C ALA A 45 -52.03 -18.73 -17.03
N ALA A 46 -50.85 -18.79 -16.40
CA ALA A 46 -50.60 -18.13 -15.12
C ALA A 46 -49.83 -16.82 -15.36
N PRO A 47 -50.20 -15.71 -14.70
CA PRO A 47 -49.56 -14.43 -14.93
C PRO A 47 -48.12 -14.42 -14.39
N ILE A 48 -47.22 -13.73 -15.08
CA ILE A 48 -45.83 -13.59 -14.64
C ILE A 48 -45.78 -12.54 -13.53
N GLN A 49 -45.75 -13.01 -12.29
CA GLN A 49 -45.51 -12.18 -11.13
C GLN A 49 -44.10 -11.58 -11.25
N ARG A 50 -44.01 -10.28 -11.59
CA ARG A 50 -42.76 -9.51 -11.56
C ARG A 50 -42.27 -9.44 -10.11
N ARG A 51 -41.56 -10.48 -9.64
CA ARG A 51 -40.93 -10.48 -8.32
C ARG A 51 -39.98 -9.29 -8.27
N ARG A 52 -40.31 -8.32 -7.42
CA ARG A 52 -39.69 -6.98 -7.31
C ARG A 52 -38.16 -7.07 -7.18
N ARG A 53 -37.46 -7.15 -8.33
CA ARG A 53 -36.00 -7.28 -8.48
C ARG A 53 -35.23 -6.14 -7.79
N GLN A 54 -35.89 -5.00 -7.58
CA GLN A 54 -35.34 -3.82 -6.89
C GLN A 54 -34.89 -4.12 -5.45
N ARG A 55 -35.59 -4.99 -4.70
CA ARG A 55 -35.20 -5.31 -3.31
C ARG A 55 -33.91 -6.12 -3.24
N ALA A 56 -33.67 -7.01 -4.21
CA ALA A 56 -32.43 -7.78 -4.31
C ALA A 56 -31.25 -6.90 -4.73
N LEU A 57 -31.46 -5.93 -5.64
CA LEU A 57 -30.43 -4.98 -6.07
C LEU A 57 -29.96 -4.07 -4.93
N LEU A 58 -30.89 -3.56 -4.12
CA LEU A 58 -30.56 -2.73 -2.95
C LEU A 58 -29.83 -3.54 -1.87
N ALA A 59 -30.30 -4.75 -1.58
CA ALA A 59 -29.64 -5.63 -0.60
C ALA A 59 -28.23 -6.03 -1.04
N ASN A 60 -28.04 -6.38 -2.31
CA ASN A 60 -26.73 -6.73 -2.86
C ASN A 60 -25.78 -5.53 -2.90
N GLY A 61 -26.29 -4.33 -3.24
CA GLY A 61 -25.52 -3.09 -3.21
C GLY A 61 -25.01 -2.75 -1.81
N PHE A 62 -25.85 -2.92 -0.78
CA PHE A 62 -25.45 -2.68 0.61
C PHE A 62 -24.36 -3.66 1.08
N MET A 63 -24.49 -4.95 0.76
CA MET A 63 -23.46 -5.95 1.06
C MET A 63 -22.12 -5.64 0.37
N PHE A 64 -22.17 -5.19 -0.89
CA PHE A 64 -20.97 -4.79 -1.63
C PHE A 64 -20.30 -3.54 -1.03
N ALA A 65 -21.08 -2.56 -0.59
CA ALA A 65 -20.56 -1.37 0.08
C ALA A 65 -19.90 -1.68 1.43
N ILE A 66 -20.47 -2.63 2.20
CA ILE A 66 -19.83 -3.14 3.43
C ILE A 66 -18.51 -3.82 3.10
N PHE A 67 -18.47 -4.66 2.06
CA PHE A 67 -17.25 -5.36 1.68
C PHE A 67 -16.12 -4.41 1.26
N ILE A 68 -16.43 -3.41 0.43
CA ILE A 68 -15.44 -2.38 0.05
C ILE A 68 -14.96 -1.59 1.27
N SER A 69 -15.88 -1.18 2.15
CA SER A 69 -15.55 -0.44 3.37
C SER A 69 -14.65 -1.25 4.30
N ALA A 70 -14.95 -2.55 4.46
CA ALA A 70 -14.14 -3.47 5.26
C ALA A 70 -12.75 -3.67 4.65
N MET A 71 -12.66 -3.85 3.33
CA MET A 71 -11.38 -4.00 2.63
C MET A 71 -10.54 -2.72 2.73
N PHE A 72 -11.14 -1.55 2.60
CA PHE A 72 -10.47 -0.26 2.78
C PHE A 72 -10.01 -0.07 4.24
N ALA A 73 -10.81 -0.46 5.22
CA ALA A 73 -10.43 -0.41 6.63
C ALA A 73 -9.27 -1.36 6.94
N ILE A 74 -9.24 -2.56 6.36
CA ILE A 74 -8.13 -3.52 6.50
C ILE A 74 -6.85 -3.00 5.81
N TRP A 75 -6.99 -2.36 4.65
CA TRP A 75 -5.86 -1.72 3.97
C TRP A 75 -5.28 -0.58 4.81
N ASN A 76 -6.14 0.28 5.37
CA ASN A 76 -5.73 1.44 6.16
C ASN A 76 -5.32 1.09 7.60
N SER A 77 -5.65 -0.09 8.12
CA SER A 77 -5.30 -0.47 9.49
C SER A 77 -3.85 -0.88 9.67
N GLY A 78 -3.07 -0.98 8.58
CA GLY A 78 -1.69 -1.47 8.63
C GLY A 78 -1.57 -2.96 8.96
N LEU A 79 -2.69 -3.70 9.07
CA LEU A 79 -2.72 -5.11 9.47
C LEU A 79 -2.13 -6.06 8.40
N LEU A 80 -1.99 -5.56 7.17
CA LEU A 80 -1.36 -6.25 6.04
C LEU A 80 0.11 -5.84 5.82
N ILE A 81 0.65 -4.92 6.63
CA ILE A 81 2.07 -4.62 6.61
C ILE A 81 2.76 -5.78 7.31
N VAL A 82 3.26 -6.73 6.52
CA VAL A 82 4.29 -7.65 7.00
C VAL A 82 5.51 -6.78 7.27
N GLU A 83 5.77 -6.45 8.53
CA GLU A 83 7.08 -5.96 8.95
C GLU A 83 8.09 -7.05 8.54
N LEU A 84 8.76 -6.81 7.42
CA LEU A 84 9.91 -7.59 7.02
C LEU A 84 10.96 -7.32 8.08
N ASN A 85 11.05 -8.22 9.06
CA ASN A 85 12.19 -8.28 9.96
C ASN A 85 13.41 -8.59 9.09
N LEU A 86 14.04 -7.54 8.56
CA LEU A 86 15.30 -7.64 7.86
C LEU A 86 16.30 -8.24 8.85
N PRO A 87 17.05 -9.29 8.45
CA PRO A 87 18.08 -9.84 9.32
C PRO A 87 19.06 -8.73 9.68
N THR A 88 19.39 -8.62 10.96
CA THR A 88 20.39 -7.67 11.43
C THR A 88 21.76 -8.06 10.87
N SER A 89 22.53 -7.07 10.41
CA SER A 89 23.85 -7.31 9.82
C SER A 89 24.93 -7.34 10.92
N GLU A 90 24.87 -8.35 11.79
CA GLU A 90 25.72 -8.41 12.99
C GLU A 90 27.08 -9.10 12.77
N TRP A 91 27.21 -9.91 11.71
CA TRP A 91 28.39 -10.76 11.47
C TRP A 91 29.72 -9.98 11.51
N ALA A 92 29.74 -8.75 10.98
CA ALA A 92 30.93 -7.92 10.92
C ALA A 92 31.36 -7.50 12.31
N ASN A 93 30.41 -7.00 13.12
CA ASN A 93 30.64 -6.57 14.49
C ASN A 93 31.01 -7.73 15.41
N GLU A 94 30.39 -8.90 15.21
CA GLU A 94 30.75 -10.12 15.92
C GLU A 94 32.19 -10.55 15.62
N THR A 95 32.57 -10.57 14.34
CA THR A 95 33.90 -11.00 13.91
C THR A 95 34.99 -10.06 14.42
N THR A 96 34.72 -8.75 14.48
CA THR A 96 35.65 -7.74 14.99
C THR A 96 35.52 -7.47 16.49
N GLN A 97 34.67 -8.22 17.21
CA GLN A 97 34.43 -8.06 18.66
C GLN A 97 33.94 -6.67 19.08
N LEU A 98 33.25 -5.96 18.18
CA LEU A 98 32.68 -4.64 18.48
C LEU A 98 31.47 -4.75 19.41
N ASN A 99 30.72 -5.86 19.35
CA ASN A 99 29.62 -6.13 20.27
C ASN A 99 30.13 -6.24 21.71
N ASP A 100 31.21 -7.03 21.92
CA ASP A 100 31.84 -7.17 23.25
C ASP A 100 32.37 -5.84 23.79
N ALA A 101 32.96 -5.00 22.93
CA ALA A 101 33.43 -3.68 23.30
C ALA A 101 32.26 -2.75 23.70
N SER A 102 31.17 -2.76 22.93
CA SER A 102 29.96 -2.01 23.23
C SER A 102 29.33 -2.46 24.55
N ASP A 103 29.25 -3.78 24.80
CA ASP A 103 28.74 -4.36 26.05
C ASP A 103 29.60 -3.98 27.27
N ALA A 104 30.91 -3.77 27.06
CA ALA A 104 31.81 -3.22 28.07
C ALA A 104 31.68 -1.70 28.26
N GLY A 105 30.76 -1.04 27.53
CA GLY A 105 30.50 0.39 27.59
C GLY A 105 31.39 1.25 26.68
N LEU A 106 32.15 0.64 25.75
CA LEU A 106 33.05 1.35 24.85
C LEU A 106 32.32 1.78 23.57
N THR A 107 31.40 2.74 23.69
CA THR A 107 30.57 3.22 22.57
C THR A 107 31.19 4.35 21.75
N GLY A 108 32.33 4.89 22.20
CA GLY A 108 32.96 6.08 21.61
C GLY A 108 32.47 7.40 22.19
N PHE A 109 31.66 7.39 23.26
CA PHE A 109 31.18 8.61 23.90
C PHE A 109 32.30 9.60 24.26
N GLY A 110 32.13 10.86 23.86
CA GLY A 110 33.09 11.94 24.08
C GLY A 110 34.27 11.97 23.09
N VAL A 111 34.33 11.03 22.15
CA VAL A 111 35.30 11.04 21.04
C VAL A 111 34.68 11.73 19.84
N ARG A 112 35.48 12.55 19.15
CA ARG A 112 35.09 13.22 17.91
C ARG A 112 35.88 12.64 16.75
N VAL A 113 35.19 12.20 15.71
CA VAL A 113 35.80 11.61 14.50
C VAL A 113 35.41 12.47 13.32
N CYS A 114 36.39 12.84 12.49
CA CYS A 114 36.13 13.54 11.23
C CYS A 114 36.36 12.57 10.07
N MET A 115 35.31 12.32 9.30
CA MET A 115 35.34 11.55 8.06
C MET A 115 35.53 12.49 6.88
N VAL A 116 36.45 12.15 5.99
CA VAL A 116 36.64 12.84 4.70
C VAL A 116 36.21 11.87 3.61
N ASP A 117 35.06 12.13 3.01
CA ASP A 117 34.47 11.26 1.98
C ASP A 117 33.66 12.10 0.98
N THR A 118 32.73 11.47 0.28
CA THR A 118 31.80 12.04 -0.69
C THR A 118 30.69 12.88 -0.05
N GLY A 119 30.49 12.74 1.26
CA GLY A 119 29.53 13.51 2.04
C GLY A 119 28.67 12.60 2.91
N ILE A 120 27.46 13.05 3.25
CA ILE A 120 26.53 12.28 4.08
C ILE A 120 25.09 12.75 3.86
N ASP A 121 24.16 11.79 3.82
CA ASP A 121 22.72 12.04 3.92
C ASP A 121 22.27 11.91 5.39
N SER A 122 22.01 13.04 6.03
CA SER A 122 21.54 13.08 7.42
C SER A 122 20.06 12.76 7.59
N THR A 123 19.31 12.56 6.50
CA THR A 123 17.88 12.25 6.55
C THR A 123 17.60 10.75 6.71
N HIS A 124 18.63 9.91 6.57
CA HIS A 124 18.50 8.47 6.74
C HIS A 124 18.16 8.11 8.18
N ASP A 125 17.12 7.28 8.40
CA ASP A 125 16.61 6.94 9.73
C ASP A 125 17.69 6.38 10.67
N ALA A 126 18.59 5.55 10.15
CA ALA A 126 19.71 4.99 10.92
C ALA A 126 20.71 6.03 11.47
N LEU A 127 20.61 7.30 11.05
CA LEU A 127 21.49 8.40 11.47
C LEU A 127 20.76 9.46 12.31
N SER A 128 19.47 9.26 12.64
CA SER A 128 18.62 10.30 13.25
C SER A 128 19.06 10.76 14.66
N GLY A 129 19.94 10.02 15.33
CA GLY A 129 20.44 10.31 16.67
C GLY A 129 21.89 10.79 16.74
N VAL A 130 22.57 10.92 15.59
CA VAL A 130 24.01 11.22 15.54
C VAL A 130 24.26 12.72 15.68
N GLU A 131 25.21 13.11 16.55
CA GLU A 131 25.71 14.48 16.60
C GLU A 131 26.61 14.76 15.38
N LEU A 132 26.02 15.33 14.34
CA LEU A 132 26.69 15.56 13.05
C LEU A 132 27.12 17.02 12.86
N THR A 133 28.38 17.21 12.46
CA THR A 133 28.88 18.48 11.89
C THR A 133 29.27 18.24 10.43
N PHE A 134 28.76 19.05 9.51
CA PHE A 134 29.03 18.90 8.08
C PHE A 134 29.80 20.08 7.50
N LYS A 135 30.75 19.81 6.61
CA LYS A 135 31.44 20.81 5.81
C LYS A 135 31.58 20.32 4.37
N ASP A 136 31.01 21.10 3.44
CA ASP A 136 31.30 20.91 2.02
C ASP A 136 32.65 21.56 1.66
N LEU A 137 33.57 20.76 1.12
CA LEU A 137 34.87 21.17 0.58
C LEU A 137 34.93 21.00 -0.96
N ARG A 138 33.95 20.33 -1.57
CA ARG A 138 33.85 20.12 -3.01
C ARG A 138 32.99 21.19 -3.68
N GLY A 139 31.86 21.51 -3.06
CA GLY A 139 30.88 22.48 -3.51
C GLY A 139 30.71 23.64 -2.54
N ALA A 140 29.47 24.10 -2.39
CA ALA A 140 29.09 25.18 -1.49
C ALA A 140 27.82 24.84 -0.69
N ALA A 141 27.50 23.55 -0.55
CA ALA A 141 26.33 23.11 0.17
C ALA A 141 26.45 23.48 1.67
N THR A 142 25.38 24.08 2.19
CA THR A 142 25.27 24.42 3.63
C THR A 142 24.58 23.33 4.44
N ALA A 143 23.87 22.43 3.76
CA ALA A 143 23.23 21.26 4.34
C ALA A 143 24.00 19.99 3.95
N PRO A 144 23.94 18.91 4.77
CA PRO A 144 24.51 17.63 4.43
C PRO A 144 24.03 17.14 3.07
N VAL A 145 24.99 16.76 2.23
CA VAL A 145 24.77 16.18 0.91
C VAL A 145 25.87 15.16 0.68
N ASP A 146 25.54 14.11 -0.05
CA ASP A 146 26.49 13.09 -0.48
C ASP A 146 26.62 13.13 -2.01
N TYR A 147 27.86 13.32 -2.50
CA TYR A 147 28.19 13.39 -3.92
C TYR A 147 28.63 12.03 -4.51
N GLY A 148 28.54 10.94 -3.74
CA GLY A 148 28.92 9.59 -4.17
C GLY A 148 27.83 8.93 -5.01
N LEU A 149 28.24 8.05 -5.94
CA LEU A 149 27.34 7.38 -6.89
C LEU A 149 26.24 6.53 -6.21
N ILE A 150 26.54 5.99 -5.02
CA ILE A 150 25.62 5.18 -4.18
C ILE A 150 25.64 5.74 -2.74
N ALA A 151 25.81 7.06 -2.59
CA ALA A 151 25.97 7.69 -1.28
C ALA A 151 27.09 7.03 -0.44
N HIS A 152 28.29 6.95 -1.01
CA HIS A 152 29.41 6.20 -0.44
C HIS A 152 29.77 6.70 0.97
N GLY A 153 29.79 8.01 1.19
CA GLY A 153 30.10 8.60 2.49
C GLY A 153 29.02 8.29 3.52
N THR A 154 27.76 8.23 3.10
CA THR A 154 26.64 7.77 3.95
C THR A 154 26.80 6.31 4.35
N LEU A 155 27.23 5.44 3.43
CA LEU A 155 27.54 4.04 3.73
C LEU A 155 28.69 3.92 4.75
N MET A 156 29.76 4.71 4.59
CA MET A 156 30.88 4.72 5.54
C MET A 156 30.45 5.27 6.91
N ALA A 157 29.60 6.29 6.95
CA ALA A 157 29.02 6.82 8.17
C ALA A 157 28.18 5.75 8.87
N GLY A 158 27.42 4.95 8.12
CA GLY A 158 26.65 3.84 8.66
C GLY A 158 27.52 2.81 9.40
N ILE A 159 28.68 2.45 8.85
CA ILE A 159 29.62 1.52 9.50
C ILE A 159 30.13 2.10 10.84
N LEU A 160 30.22 3.42 10.99
CA LEU A 160 30.70 4.04 12.22
C LEU A 160 29.59 4.25 13.26
N VAL A 161 28.44 4.79 12.85
CA VAL A 161 27.47 5.39 13.79
C VAL A 161 26.02 5.00 13.54
N ALA A 162 25.71 4.11 12.59
CA ALA A 162 24.33 3.70 12.38
C ALA A 162 23.70 3.10 13.64
N ASP A 163 22.38 3.28 13.76
CA ASP A 163 21.53 2.61 14.73
C ASP A 163 20.30 2.01 14.02
N GLY A 164 19.71 0.95 14.58
CA GLY A 164 18.59 0.21 14.00
C GLY A 164 18.98 -1.16 13.44
N HIS A 165 18.85 -1.37 12.13
CA HIS A 165 19.09 -2.70 11.52
C HIS A 165 20.57 -3.11 11.45
N GLN A 166 21.47 -2.12 11.48
CA GLN A 166 22.91 -2.32 11.59
C GLN A 166 23.43 -1.33 12.62
N THR A 167 24.07 -1.85 13.67
CA THR A 167 24.75 -1.03 14.67
C THR A 167 26.14 -0.67 14.14
N GLY A 168 26.48 0.62 14.14
CA GLY A 168 27.81 1.09 13.80
C GLY A 168 28.86 0.67 14.84
N ALA A 169 30.14 0.80 14.50
CA ALA A 169 31.25 0.42 15.35
C ALA A 169 31.36 1.25 16.65
N ALA A 170 30.97 2.52 16.61
CA ALA A 170 31.04 3.44 17.74
C ALA A 170 29.89 4.46 17.69
N PRO A 171 28.65 4.06 18.00
CA PRO A 171 27.47 4.93 17.88
C PRO A 171 27.48 6.18 18.77
N GLY A 172 28.35 6.22 19.79
CA GLY A 172 28.43 7.31 20.77
C GLY A 172 29.36 8.46 20.37
N ILE A 173 30.07 8.39 19.24
CA ILE A 173 30.95 9.48 18.80
C ILE A 173 30.16 10.69 18.31
N SER A 174 30.77 11.88 18.36
CA SER A 174 30.31 13.01 17.54
C SER A 174 31.01 12.94 16.17
N LEU A 175 30.23 12.93 15.10
CA LEU A 175 30.73 12.75 13.74
C LEU A 175 30.86 14.10 13.02
N GLY A 176 32.06 14.38 12.52
CA GLY A 176 32.30 15.41 11.51
C GLY A 176 32.37 14.77 10.14
N VAL A 177 31.74 15.35 9.13
CA VAL A 177 31.86 14.92 7.74
C VAL A 177 32.32 16.09 6.88
N ALA A 178 33.46 15.89 6.21
CA ALA A 178 33.98 16.78 5.19
C ALA A 178 33.75 16.15 3.81
N ALA A 179 32.81 16.71 3.04
CA ALA A 179 32.57 16.29 1.66
C ALA A 179 33.69 16.86 0.75
N ALA A 180 34.69 16.03 0.45
CA ALA A 180 35.84 16.39 -0.37
C ALA A 180 35.95 15.56 -1.65
N LEU A 181 35.29 14.41 -1.68
CA LEU A 181 35.27 13.49 -2.82
C LEU A 181 33.93 13.57 -3.55
N GLY A 182 33.86 12.97 -4.73
CA GLY A 182 32.62 12.73 -5.44
C GLY A 182 32.81 11.68 -6.51
N ALA A 183 31.71 11.29 -7.15
CA ALA A 183 31.72 10.25 -8.16
C ALA A 183 32.58 10.65 -9.38
N ASP A 184 33.40 9.70 -9.86
CA ASP A 184 33.98 9.73 -11.20
C ASP A 184 33.08 8.99 -12.22
N ASP A 185 33.43 9.09 -13.50
CA ASP A 185 32.68 8.47 -14.60
C ASP A 185 32.73 6.93 -14.57
N ASP A 186 33.70 6.34 -13.87
CA ASP A 186 33.90 4.89 -13.72
C ASP A 186 33.26 4.34 -12.42
N GLY A 187 32.60 5.19 -11.62
CA GLY A 187 31.93 4.84 -10.37
C GLY A 187 32.84 4.80 -9.13
N GLY A 188 34.09 5.25 -9.25
CA GLY A 188 35.00 5.50 -8.14
C GLY A 188 34.77 6.86 -7.46
N ASN A 189 35.46 7.09 -6.34
CA ASN A 189 35.44 8.36 -5.63
C ASN A 189 36.75 9.09 -5.86
N SER A 190 36.67 10.28 -6.47
CA SER A 190 37.83 11.12 -6.76
C SER A 190 37.68 12.51 -6.13
N GLY A 191 38.84 13.09 -5.77
CA GLY A 191 38.93 14.47 -5.30
C GLY A 191 39.38 15.39 -6.43
N ASP A 192 38.87 16.61 -6.44
CA ASP A 192 39.32 17.65 -7.37
C ASP A 192 40.46 18.45 -6.73
N GLU A 193 41.59 18.59 -7.42
CA GLU A 193 42.60 19.59 -7.07
C GLU A 193 42.10 20.97 -7.51
N ARG A 194 41.44 21.71 -6.61
CA ARG A 194 41.08 23.12 -6.82
C ARG A 194 41.86 24.05 -5.91
#